data_AF-A0A936W3C6-F1
#
_entry.id   AF-A0A936W3C6-F1
#
_cell.length_a   1.000
_cell.length_b   1.000
_cell.length_c   1.000
_cell.angle_alpha   90.00
_cell.angle_beta   90.00
_cell.angle_gamma   90.00
#
_symmetry.space_group_name_H-M   'P 1'
#
loop_
_entity.id
_entity.type
_entity.pdbx_description
1 polymer ?
#
loop_
_entity_poly.entity_id
_entity_poly.type
_entity_poly.pdbx_seq_one_letter_code
_entity_poly.pdbx_strand_id
1 'polypeptide(L)'
;MNISLLYEQISGQDALEWIGLLTGVIYVILATYEKPSCWIFGIISSGCIAWKSLTDYGLIADAGLQTFYIVIGVIGLWQWIKGQTDGLKKPVIISPWKQHLLVIVGCALMSWPLSWVLIHYADARYGYIDTLLTLLSVWATILLIRKDLHNWVYWILIDAVYVFLYWRSEGYLFALLIYW
;
A
#
# COMPACT_ATOMS: atom_id res chain seq x y z
N MET A 1 -13.53 7.63 19.78
CA MET A 1 -12.09 7.33 19.90
C MET A 1 -11.75 7.20 21.37
N ASN A 2 -11.25 6.04 21.78
CA ASN A 2 -10.76 5.85 23.15
C ASN A 2 -9.31 6.35 23.24
N ILE A 3 -9.09 7.47 23.93
CA ILE A 3 -7.78 8.13 24.00
C ILE A 3 -6.76 7.27 24.76
N SER A 4 -7.18 6.50 25.77
CA SER A 4 -6.26 5.64 26.52
C SER A 4 -5.77 4.48 25.65
N LEU A 5 -6.65 3.89 24.83
CA LEU A 5 -6.27 2.84 23.90
C LEU A 5 -5.30 3.35 22.83
N LEU A 6 -5.52 4.55 22.31
CA LEU A 6 -4.59 5.18 21.37
C LEU A 6 -3.20 5.40 22.00
N TYR A 7 -3.16 5.86 23.24
CA TYR A 7 -1.89 6.04 23.96
C TYR A 7 -1.16 4.71 24.14
N GLU A 8 -1.87 3.66 24.54
CA GLU A 8 -1.31 2.31 24.69
C GLU A 8 -0.73 1.82 23.35
N GLN A 9 -1.49 1.95 22.26
CA GLN A 9 -1.04 1.58 20.91
C GLN A 9 0.24 2.32 20.51
N ILE A 10 0.32 3.63 20.73
CA ILE A 10 1.53 4.43 20.44
C ILE A 10 2.71 3.96 21.30
N SER A 11 2.49 3.73 22.60
CA SER A 11 3.54 3.34 23.54
C SER A 11 4.05 1.91 23.32
N GLY A 12 3.24 1.05 22.70
CA GLY A 12 3.58 -0.34 22.41
C GLY A 12 4.39 -0.54 21.13
N GLN A 13 4.61 0.50 20.33
CA GLN A 13 5.39 0.43 19.10
C GLN A 13 6.88 0.30 19.36
N ASP A 14 7.53 -0.65 18.69
CA ASP A 14 8.98 -0.78 18.71
C ASP A 14 9.68 0.10 17.66
N ALA A 15 11.01 0.13 17.71
CA ALA A 15 11.81 0.92 16.79
C ALA A 15 11.63 0.52 15.31
N LEU A 16 11.36 -0.75 15.02
CA LEU A 16 11.22 -1.24 13.65
C LEU A 16 9.90 -0.77 13.04
N GLU A 17 8.82 -0.76 13.81
CA GLU A 17 7.53 -0.21 13.41
C GLU A 17 7.65 1.29 13.12
N TRP A 18 8.34 2.05 13.99
CA TRP A 18 8.61 3.47 13.75
C TRP A 18 9.44 3.72 12.49
N ILE A 19 10.47 2.90 12.23
CA ILE A 19 11.25 2.99 10.99
C ILE A 19 10.36 2.71 9.77
N GLY A 20 9.54 1.66 9.81
CA GLY A 20 8.62 1.31 8.74
C GLY A 20 7.67 2.47 8.42
N LEU A 21 7.09 3.06 9.46
CA LEU A 21 6.20 4.21 9.36
C LEU A 21 6.88 5.44 8.77
N LEU A 22 8.02 5.86 9.34
CA LEU A 22 8.72 7.07 8.91
C LEU A 22 9.22 6.96 7.46
N THR A 23 9.73 5.78 7.08
CA THR A 23 10.15 5.53 5.70
C THR A 23 8.97 5.50 4.73
N GLY A 24 7.80 4.99 5.14
CA GLY A 24 6.57 5.08 4.36
C GLY A 24 6.13 6.54 4.10
N VAL A 25 6.17 7.39 5.14
CA VAL A 25 5.88 8.82 4.99
C VAL A 25 6.85 9.49 4.01
N ILE A 26 8.15 9.22 4.15
CA ILE A 26 9.17 9.76 3.25
C ILE A 26 8.93 9.28 1.80
N TYR A 27 8.55 8.02 1.61
CA TYR A 27 8.21 7.47 0.30
C TYR A 27 7.13 8.30 -0.40
N VAL A 28 6.01 8.59 0.26
CA VAL A 28 4.91 9.36 -0.35
C VAL A 28 5.31 10.79 -0.69
N ILE A 29 6.02 11.45 0.22
CA ILE A 29 6.52 12.82 -0.01
C ILE A 29 7.41 12.83 -1.26
N LEU A 30 8.37 11.90 -1.34
CA LEU A 30 9.28 11.81 -2.49
C LEU A 30 8.55 11.40 -3.78
N ALA A 31 7.55 10.52 -3.69
CA ALA A 31 6.73 10.11 -4.83
C ALA A 31 5.93 11.30 -5.39
N THR A 32 5.42 12.18 -4.53
CA THR A 32 4.72 13.43 -4.89
C THR A 32 5.65 14.39 -5.64
N TYR A 33 6.92 14.48 -5.23
CA TYR A 33 7.95 15.26 -5.93
C TYR A 33 8.59 14.54 -7.12
N GLU A 34 8.07 13.36 -7.48
CA GLU A 34 8.55 12.49 -8.56
C GLU A 34 10.04 12.12 -8.44
N LYS A 35 10.55 12.00 -7.22
CA LYS A 35 11.95 11.62 -6.96
C LYS A 35 12.06 10.10 -6.96
N PRO A 36 12.88 9.47 -7.84
CA PRO A 36 13.01 8.01 -7.89
C PRO A 36 13.48 7.38 -6.58
N SER A 37 14.17 8.14 -5.73
CA SER A 37 14.57 7.69 -4.41
C SER A 37 13.40 7.29 -3.52
N CYS A 38 12.16 7.71 -3.82
CA CYS A 38 10.96 7.27 -3.10
C CYS A 38 10.94 5.75 -2.98
N TRP A 39 11.18 5.02 -4.07
CA TRP A 39 11.10 3.57 -4.11
C TRP A 39 12.04 2.87 -3.11
N ILE A 40 13.19 3.47 -2.79
CA ILE A 40 14.10 2.95 -1.77
C ILE A 40 13.44 2.98 -0.39
N PHE A 41 12.80 4.10 -0.05
CA PHE A 41 12.07 4.25 1.21
C PHE A 41 10.83 3.35 1.26
N GLY A 42 10.13 3.17 0.13
CA GLY A 42 9.02 2.23 0.02
C GLY A 42 9.46 0.79 0.29
N ILE A 43 10.59 0.35 -0.29
CA ILE A 43 11.15 -0.98 -0.06
C ILE A 43 11.52 -1.19 1.42
N ILE A 44 12.14 -0.19 2.06
CA ILE A 44 12.50 -0.27 3.48
C ILE A 44 11.23 -0.38 4.33
N SER A 45 10.22 0.46 4.05
CA SER A 45 8.94 0.46 4.76
C SER A 45 8.25 -0.90 4.66
N SER A 46 8.06 -1.40 3.44
CA SER A 46 7.45 -2.72 3.20
C SER A 46 8.28 -3.86 3.80
N GLY A 47 9.60 -3.75 3.84
CA GLY A 47 10.48 -4.72 4.52
C GLY A 47 10.23 -4.80 6.02
N CYS A 48 10.13 -3.64 6.69
CA CYS A 48 9.81 -3.57 8.12
C CYS A 48 8.43 -4.17 8.40
N ILE A 49 7.41 -3.80 7.62
CA ILE A 49 6.04 -4.29 7.80
C ILE A 49 5.95 -5.79 7.50
N ALA A 50 6.55 -6.27 6.41
CA ALA A 50 6.59 -7.70 6.07
C ALA A 50 7.16 -8.54 7.21
N TRP A 51 8.28 -8.09 7.80
CA TRP A 51 8.92 -8.79 8.91
C TRP A 51 8.00 -8.87 10.12
N LYS A 52 7.45 -7.74 10.58
CA LYS A 52 6.53 -7.69 11.73
C LYS A 52 5.26 -8.50 11.51
N SER A 53 4.70 -8.44 10.30
CA SER A 53 3.51 -9.23 9.92
C SER A 53 3.77 -10.73 10.01
N LEU A 54 4.97 -11.21 9.69
CA LEU A 54 5.32 -12.63 9.85
C LEU A 54 5.66 -13.01 11.29
N THR A 55 6.47 -12.22 12.00
CA THR A 55 7.04 -12.63 13.29
C THR A 55 6.12 -12.36 14.47
N ASP A 56 5.39 -11.25 14.45
CA ASP A 56 4.70 -10.74 15.64
C ASP A 56 3.19 -10.92 15.53
N TYR A 57 2.64 -10.77 14.31
CA TYR A 57 1.20 -10.81 14.09
C TYR A 57 0.69 -12.08 13.41
N GLY A 58 1.57 -12.86 12.77
CA GLY A 58 1.19 -14.06 12.01
C GLY A 58 0.31 -13.76 10.78
N LEU A 59 0.32 -12.54 10.28
CA LEU A 59 -0.49 -12.07 9.15
C LEU A 59 0.18 -12.42 7.82
N ILE A 60 -0.01 -13.65 7.37
CA ILE A 60 0.61 -14.19 6.14
C ILE A 60 0.18 -13.41 4.90
N ALA A 61 -1.11 -13.08 4.78
CA ALA A 61 -1.62 -12.33 3.64
C ALA A 61 -0.97 -10.94 3.53
N ASP A 62 -0.86 -10.22 4.65
CA ASP A 62 -0.23 -8.91 4.69
C ASP A 62 1.26 -8.99 4.35
N ALA A 63 1.99 -9.93 4.95
CA ALA A 63 3.40 -10.15 4.62
C ALA A 63 3.64 -10.49 3.14
N GLY A 64 2.75 -11.28 2.54
CA GLY A 64 2.77 -11.58 1.10
C GLY A 64 2.61 -10.31 0.25
N LEU A 65 1.66 -9.45 0.62
CA LEU A 65 1.45 -8.16 -0.05
C LEU A 65 2.66 -7.22 0.10
N GLN A 66 3.24 -7.14 1.30
CA GLN A 66 4.45 -6.34 1.53
C GLN A 66 5.65 -6.87 0.74
N THR A 67 5.78 -8.19 0.61
CA THR A 67 6.80 -8.81 -0.25
C THR A 67 6.60 -8.43 -1.71
N PHE A 68 5.36 -8.39 -2.19
CA PHE A 68 5.04 -7.86 -3.52
C PHE A 68 5.50 -6.39 -3.66
N TYR A 69 5.27 -5.54 -2.65
CA TYR A 69 5.73 -4.14 -2.70
C TYR A 69 7.24 -3.97 -2.72
N ILE A 70 7.99 -4.85 -2.05
CA ILE A 70 9.46 -4.88 -2.16
C ILE A 70 9.87 -5.15 -3.61
N VAL A 71 9.31 -6.18 -4.23
CA VAL A 71 9.65 -6.57 -5.62
C VAL A 71 9.25 -5.47 -6.61
N ILE A 72 8.03 -4.97 -6.51
CA ILE A 72 7.54 -3.92 -7.42
C ILE A 72 8.27 -2.60 -7.19
N GLY A 73 8.74 -2.34 -5.96
CA GLY A 73 9.56 -1.18 -5.62
C GLY A 73 10.90 -1.17 -6.36
N VAL A 74 11.56 -2.34 -6.46
CA VAL A 74 12.79 -2.48 -7.26
C VAL A 74 12.51 -2.19 -8.74
N ILE A 75 11.39 -2.71 -9.27
CA ILE A 75 10.96 -2.47 -10.65
C ILE A 75 10.65 -0.97 -10.87
N GLY A 76 9.94 -0.34 -9.94
CA GLY A 76 9.58 1.08 -9.98
C GLY A 76 10.82 1.97 -9.98
N LEU A 77 11.77 1.69 -9.09
CA LEU A 77 13.06 2.38 -9.02
C LEU A 77 13.79 2.32 -10.36
N TRP A 78 13.94 1.11 -10.92
CA TRP A 78 14.60 0.91 -12.20
C TRP A 78 13.91 1.66 -13.33
N GLN A 79 12.59 1.58 -13.43
CA GLN A 79 11.82 2.27 -14.49
C GLN A 79 11.88 3.79 -14.37
N TRP A 80 11.89 4.34 -13.16
CA TRP A 80 11.94 5.78 -12.94
C TRP A 80 13.33 6.36 -13.19
N ILE A 81 14.40 5.62 -12.86
CA ILE A 81 15.77 6.00 -13.19
C ILE A 81 15.98 5.92 -14.70
N LYS A 82 15.64 4.79 -15.34
CA LYS A 82 15.84 4.60 -16.78
C LYS A 82 14.98 5.53 -17.64
N GLY A 83 13.81 5.93 -17.14
CA GLY A 83 12.93 6.88 -17.80
C GLY A 83 13.43 8.33 -17.78
N GLN A 84 14.59 8.60 -17.15
CA GLN A 84 15.25 9.90 -17.24
C GLN A 84 16.16 9.93 -18.47
N THR A 85 15.72 10.58 -19.55
CA THR A 85 16.52 10.78 -20.77
C THR A 85 17.02 12.23 -20.82
N ASP A 86 18.31 12.45 -21.01
CA ASP A 86 18.93 13.78 -21.16
C ASP A 86 18.58 14.77 -20.05
N GLY A 87 18.48 14.29 -18.80
CA GLY A 87 18.11 15.11 -17.64
C GLY A 87 16.62 15.45 -17.53
N LEU A 88 15.79 15.02 -18.48
CA LEU A 88 14.34 15.17 -18.44
C LEU A 88 13.71 14.05 -17.63
N LYS A 89 12.76 14.39 -16.74
CA LYS A 89 11.99 13.40 -15.97
C LYS A 89 11.08 12.60 -16.92
N LYS A 90 10.86 11.32 -16.60
CA LYS A 90 9.78 10.52 -17.21
C LYS A 90 8.46 11.30 -17.13
N PRO A 91 7.69 11.43 -18.22
CA PRO A 91 6.50 12.27 -18.27
C PRO A 91 5.37 11.70 -17.40
N VAL A 92 4.60 12.60 -16.80
CA VAL A 92 3.34 12.30 -16.13
C VAL A 92 2.25 12.10 -17.18
N ILE A 93 1.43 11.05 -17.02
CA ILE A 93 0.38 10.68 -17.96
C ILE A 93 -1.00 10.67 -17.30
N ILE A 94 -2.04 10.66 -18.13
CA ILE A 94 -3.44 10.56 -17.71
C ILE A 94 -4.09 9.47 -18.59
N SER A 95 -4.33 8.28 -18.04
CA SER A 95 -5.01 7.20 -18.75
C SER A 95 -6.52 7.46 -18.91
N PRO A 96 -7.18 6.88 -19.92
CA PRO A 96 -8.61 7.03 -20.12
C PRO A 96 -9.45 6.29 -19.07
N TRP A 97 -10.54 6.91 -18.61
CA TRP A 97 -11.48 6.35 -17.62
C TRP A 97 -12.06 4.96 -17.97
N LYS A 98 -12.17 4.62 -19.26
CA LYS A 98 -12.61 3.28 -19.70
C LYS A 98 -11.72 2.15 -19.17
N GLN A 99 -10.41 2.39 -19.10
CA GLN A 99 -9.47 1.42 -18.58
C GLN A 99 -9.68 1.20 -17.08
N HIS A 100 -9.91 2.29 -16.33
CA HIS A 100 -10.18 2.25 -14.89
C HIS A 100 -11.45 1.47 -14.58
N LEU A 101 -12.52 1.69 -15.35
CA LEU A 101 -13.77 0.94 -15.20
C LEU A 101 -13.56 -0.56 -15.41
N LEU A 102 -12.83 -0.95 -16.47
CA LEU A 102 -12.54 -2.35 -16.75
C LEU A 102 -11.76 -3.00 -15.60
N VAL A 103 -10.75 -2.30 -15.07
CA VAL A 103 -9.93 -2.79 -13.96
C VAL A 103 -10.75 -2.91 -12.69
N ILE A 104 -11.57 -1.91 -12.34
CA ILE A 104 -12.40 -1.95 -11.13
C ILE A 104 -13.37 -3.15 -11.19
N VAL A 105 -14.03 -3.35 -12.32
CA VAL A 105 -14.92 -4.51 -12.52
C VAL A 105 -14.13 -5.81 -12.45
N GLY A 106 -12.97 -5.88 -13.10
CA GLY A 106 -12.08 -7.04 -13.05
C GLY A 106 -11.63 -7.39 -11.62
N CYS A 107 -11.15 -6.40 -10.86
CA CYS A 107 -10.78 -6.56 -9.47
C CYS A 107 -11.98 -7.03 -8.63
N ALA A 108 -13.15 -6.39 -8.75
CA ALA A 108 -14.35 -6.77 -8.01
C ALA A 108 -14.81 -8.22 -8.28
N LEU A 109 -14.70 -8.68 -9.54
CA LEU A 109 -15.00 -10.07 -9.90
C LEU A 109 -13.95 -11.05 -9.39
N MET A 110 -12.66 -10.68 -9.44
CA MET A 110 -11.55 -11.52 -8.96
C MET A 110 -11.48 -11.59 -7.43
N SER A 111 -11.96 -10.57 -6.72
CA SER A 111 -11.97 -10.53 -5.26
C SER A 111 -12.78 -11.65 -4.65
N TRP A 112 -13.84 -12.13 -5.31
CA TRP A 112 -14.69 -13.19 -4.77
C TRP A 112 -13.95 -14.54 -4.64
N PRO A 113 -13.41 -15.14 -5.73
CA PRO A 113 -12.67 -16.39 -5.61
C PRO A 113 -11.34 -16.22 -4.85
N LEU A 114 -10.66 -15.08 -4.99
CA LEU A 114 -9.39 -14.85 -4.30
C LEU A 114 -9.59 -14.70 -2.79
N SER A 115 -10.64 -14.01 -2.36
CA SER A 115 -10.99 -13.91 -0.94
C SER A 115 -11.27 -15.27 -0.33
N TRP A 116 -11.92 -16.18 -1.05
CA TRP A 116 -12.16 -17.53 -0.54
C TRP A 116 -10.83 -18.24 -0.24
N VAL A 117 -9.85 -18.15 -1.14
CA VAL A 117 -8.51 -18.73 -0.92
C VAL A 117 -7.82 -18.05 0.27
N LEU A 118 -7.81 -16.72 0.33
CA LEU A 118 -7.10 -15.98 1.38
C LEU A 118 -7.70 -16.21 2.78
N ILE A 119 -9.02 -16.36 2.90
CA ILE A 119 -9.67 -16.69 4.18
C ILE A 119 -9.25 -18.09 4.66
N HIS A 120 -9.20 -19.08 3.76
CA HIS A 120 -8.95 -20.47 4.16
C HIS A 120 -7.47 -20.80 4.35
N TYR A 121 -6.57 -20.06 3.69
CA TYR A 121 -5.14 -20.40 3.64
C TYR A 121 -4.20 -19.29 4.15
N ALA A 122 -4.68 -18.06 4.38
CA ALA A 122 -3.82 -16.92 4.71
C ALA A 122 -4.38 -15.97 5.79
N ASP A 123 -5.36 -16.44 6.59
CA ASP A 123 -5.96 -15.74 7.74
C ASP A 123 -6.49 -14.32 7.44
N ALA A 124 -7.06 -14.13 6.25
CA ALA A 124 -7.57 -12.83 5.82
C ALA A 124 -8.85 -12.44 6.58
N ARG A 125 -8.76 -11.37 7.40
CA ARG A 125 -9.79 -10.98 8.37
C ARG A 125 -11.06 -10.35 7.78
N TYR A 126 -10.92 -9.51 6.74
CA TYR A 126 -12.06 -8.83 6.10
C TYR A 126 -12.39 -9.38 4.71
N GLY A 127 -11.87 -10.58 4.39
CA GLY A 127 -12.23 -11.37 3.21
C GLY A 127 -12.30 -10.57 1.91
N TYR A 128 -13.53 -10.34 1.44
CA TYR A 128 -13.79 -9.75 0.13
C TYR A 128 -13.28 -8.31 0.02
N ILE A 129 -13.58 -7.46 1.02
CA ILE A 129 -13.23 -6.03 0.95
C ILE A 129 -11.72 -5.87 0.96
N ASP A 130 -11.02 -6.58 1.84
CA ASP A 130 -9.55 -6.52 1.92
C ASP A 130 -8.88 -7.04 0.64
N THR A 131 -9.42 -8.13 0.07
CA THR A 131 -8.94 -8.65 -1.22
C THR A 131 -9.16 -7.64 -2.35
N LEU A 132 -10.32 -6.96 -2.39
CA LEU A 132 -10.60 -5.92 -3.36
C LEU A 132 -9.64 -4.74 -3.23
N LEU A 133 -9.46 -4.23 -2.02
CA LEU A 133 -8.53 -3.13 -1.77
C LEU A 133 -7.11 -3.53 -2.15
N THR A 134 -6.66 -4.75 -1.79
CA THR A 134 -5.36 -5.29 -2.20
C THR A 134 -5.16 -5.29 -3.71
N LEU A 135 -6.13 -5.78 -4.48
CA LEU A 135 -6.05 -5.79 -5.95
C LEU A 135 -6.02 -4.37 -6.54
N LEU A 136 -6.79 -3.45 -5.95
CA LEU A 136 -6.80 -2.04 -6.36
C LEU A 136 -5.48 -1.35 -6.00
N SER A 137 -4.86 -1.68 -4.86
CA SER A 137 -3.54 -1.16 -4.46
C SER A 137 -2.44 -1.64 -5.41
N VAL A 138 -2.45 -2.92 -5.79
CA VAL A 138 -1.55 -3.45 -6.84
C VAL A 138 -1.69 -2.65 -8.13
N TRP A 139 -2.92 -2.35 -8.55
CA TRP A 139 -3.16 -1.50 -9.72
C TRP A 139 -2.68 -0.06 -9.52
N ALA A 140 -2.93 0.54 -8.36
CA ALA A 140 -2.48 1.88 -8.01
C ALA A 140 -0.95 1.99 -8.07
N THR A 141 -0.22 0.98 -7.59
CA THR A 141 1.25 0.93 -7.70
C THR A 141 1.71 0.82 -9.15
N ILE A 142 1.03 0.03 -9.99
CA ILE A 142 1.33 -0.03 -11.43
C ILE A 142 1.12 1.34 -12.10
N LEU A 143 0.05 2.04 -11.75
CA LEU A 143 -0.20 3.41 -12.22
C LEU A 143 0.91 4.37 -11.77
N LEU A 144 1.33 4.29 -10.51
CA LEU A 144 2.43 5.10 -9.97
C LEU A 144 3.74 4.84 -10.73
N ILE A 145 4.10 3.58 -11.00
CA ILE A 145 5.30 3.25 -11.80
C ILE A 145 5.23 3.86 -13.20
N ARG A 146 4.04 3.90 -13.80
CA ARG A 146 3.77 4.53 -15.09
C ARG A 146 3.69 6.06 -15.02
N LYS A 147 3.73 6.64 -13.83
CA LYS A 147 3.50 8.07 -13.55
C LYS A 147 2.11 8.54 -14.01
N ASP A 148 1.10 7.70 -13.83
CA ASP A 148 -0.28 8.09 -14.09
C ASP A 148 -0.88 8.82 -12.88
N LEU A 149 -1.46 10.01 -13.08
CA LEU A 149 -2.04 10.82 -12.00
C LEU A 149 -3.19 10.14 -11.27
N HIS A 150 -3.92 9.21 -11.90
CA HIS A 150 -5.04 8.54 -11.25
C HIS A 150 -4.60 7.67 -10.07
N ASN A 151 -3.32 7.28 -9.99
CA ASN A 151 -2.78 6.52 -8.85
C ASN A 151 -3.19 7.16 -7.50
N TRP A 152 -3.14 8.50 -7.42
CA TRP A 152 -3.49 9.25 -6.22
C TRP A 152 -4.98 9.12 -5.85
N VAL A 153 -5.85 9.05 -6.84
CA VAL A 153 -7.30 8.85 -6.61
C VAL A 153 -7.55 7.46 -6.04
N TYR A 154 -6.86 6.43 -6.54
CA TYR A 154 -6.96 5.09 -5.97
C TYR A 154 -6.49 5.07 -4.52
N TRP A 155 -5.31 5.63 -4.22
CA TRP A 155 -4.78 5.66 -2.86
C TRP A 155 -5.71 6.39 -1.89
N ILE A 156 -6.19 7.59 -2.25
CA ILE A 156 -7.15 8.33 -1.40
C ILE A 156 -8.40 7.48 -1.08
N LEU A 157 -8.94 6.76 -2.07
CA LEU A 157 -10.13 5.92 -1.86
C LEU A 157 -9.81 4.68 -1.01
N ILE A 158 -8.70 4.01 -1.28
CA ILE A 158 -8.25 2.82 -0.55
C ILE A 158 -8.01 3.18 0.92
N ASP A 159 -7.28 4.26 1.16
CA ASP A 159 -6.94 4.73 2.50
C ASP A 159 -8.19 5.14 3.27
N ALA A 160 -9.13 5.84 2.63
CA ALA A 160 -10.40 6.19 3.26
C ALA A 160 -11.18 4.96 3.73
N VAL A 161 -11.18 3.87 2.96
CA VAL A 161 -11.83 2.61 3.36
C VAL A 161 -11.06 1.94 4.49
N TYR A 162 -9.73 1.85 4.42
CA TYR A 162 -8.92 1.26 5.50
C TYR A 162 -9.04 2.04 6.82
N VAL A 163 -9.02 3.37 6.77
CA VAL A 163 -9.26 4.25 7.93
C VAL A 163 -10.62 3.89 8.57
N PHE A 164 -11.67 3.74 7.76
CA PHE A 164 -12.99 3.35 8.25
C PHE A 164 -12.98 1.94 8.89
N LEU A 165 -12.34 0.96 8.26
CA LEU A 165 -12.25 -0.41 8.77
C LEU A 165 -11.47 -0.46 10.10
N TYR A 166 -10.30 0.17 10.17
CA TYR A 166 -9.47 0.20 11.38
C TYR A 166 -10.12 0.99 12.52
N TRP A 167 -10.81 2.09 12.21
CA TRP A 167 -11.57 2.84 13.20
C TRP A 167 -12.66 1.99 13.85
N ARG A 168 -13.37 1.20 13.06
CA ARG A 168 -14.41 0.28 13.54
C ARG A 168 -13.86 -0.86 14.39
N SER A 169 -12.62 -1.28 14.12
CA SER A 169 -11.94 -2.37 14.82
C SER A 169 -11.00 -1.90 15.94
N GLU A 170 -11.16 -0.65 16.38
CA GLU A 170 -10.39 -0.01 17.46
C GLU A 170 -8.87 0.06 17.21
N GLY A 171 -8.41 -0.15 15.97
CA GLY A 171 -7.03 0.03 15.53
C GLY A 171 -6.73 1.51 15.25
N TYR A 172 -6.91 2.39 16.25
CA TYR A 172 -6.85 3.84 16.05
C TYR A 172 -5.49 4.32 15.52
N LEU A 173 -4.38 3.74 15.99
CA LEU A 173 -3.06 4.07 15.47
C LEU A 173 -2.97 3.78 13.96
N PHE A 174 -3.39 2.60 13.51
CA PHE A 174 -3.43 2.23 12.09
C PHE A 174 -4.47 3.03 11.27
N ALA A 175 -5.54 3.53 11.89
CA ALA A 175 -6.47 4.43 11.23
C ALA A 175 -5.90 5.86 11.04
N LEU A 176 -4.98 6.28 11.91
CA LEU A 176 -4.32 7.59 11.84
C LEU A 176 -3.06 7.54 10.99
N LEU A 177 -2.39 6.39 10.97
CA LEU A 177 -1.28 6.09 10.09
C LEU A 177 -1.84 5.64 8.75
N ILE A 178 -1.93 6.59 7.83
CA ILE A 178 -2.27 6.30 6.44
C ILE A 178 -1.29 5.22 5.95
N TYR A 179 -1.84 4.09 5.49
CA TYR A 179 -1.07 3.07 4.80
C TYR A 179 -0.74 3.61 3.40
N TRP A 180 0.53 3.59 2.99
CA TRP A 180 0.96 4.05 1.67
C TRP A 180 1.70 2.97 0.90
#